data_AF-A0A371PMG6-F1
#
_entry.id   AF-A0A371PMG6-F1
#
_cell.length_a   1.000
_cell.length_b   1.000
_cell.length_c   1.000
_cell.angle_alpha   90.00
_cell.angle_beta   90.00
_cell.angle_gamma   90.00
#
_symmetry.space_group_name_H-M   'P 1'
#
loop_
_entity.id
_entity.type
_entity.pdbx_description
1 polymer ?
#
loop_
_entity_poly.entity_id
_entity_poly.type
_entity_poly.pdbx_seq_one_letter_code
_entity_poly.pdbx_strand_id
1 'polypeptide(L)' 'MSLVDVSSVSPSLFILGVVFILLVFGLLSLGILRMFQQRFKYGWFCFAGAIVSFSVFMYVLNRWYV' A
#
# COMPACT_ATOMS: atom_id res chain seq x y z
N MET A 1 6.96 26.02 6.77
CA MET A 1 6.17 24.80 6.51
C MET A 1 4.71 25.20 6.49
N SER A 2 4.04 25.17 5.34
CA SER A 2 2.57 25.25 5.35
C SER A 2 2.05 23.92 5.85
N LEU A 3 1.26 23.95 6.92
CA LEU A 3 0.52 22.77 7.37
C LEU A 3 -0.41 22.37 6.24
N VAL A 4 -0.22 21.17 5.70
CA VAL A 4 -1.16 20.58 4.76
C VAL A 4 -2.43 20.30 5.56
N ASP A 5 -3.44 21.13 5.36
CA ASP A 5 -4.71 21.01 6.06
C ASP A 5 -5.49 19.83 5.49
N VAL A 6 -5.61 18.78 6.31
CA VAL A 6 -6.32 17.54 5.99
C VAL A 6 -7.76 17.54 6.53
N SER A 7 -8.22 18.66 7.13
CA SER A 7 -9.56 18.78 7.72
C SER A 7 -10.70 18.60 6.71
N SER A 8 -10.42 18.78 5.42
CA SER A 8 -11.37 18.55 4.32
C SER A 8 -11.40 17.11 3.80
N VAL A 9 -10.47 16.25 4.23
CA VAL A 9 -10.39 14.86 3.80
C VAL A 9 -11.25 14.00 4.72
N SER A 10 -12.12 13.17 4.14
CA SER A 10 -12.92 12.24 4.95
C SER A 10 -11.99 11.35 5.80
N PRO A 11 -12.23 11.22 7.12
CA PRO A 11 -11.41 10.38 7.99
C PRO A 11 -11.27 8.95 7.47
N SER A 12 -12.33 8.43 6.83
CA SER A 12 -12.34 7.11 6.20
C SER A 12 -11.32 6.98 5.06
N LEU A 13 -11.17 8.02 4.24
CA LEU A 13 -10.23 8.07 3.10
C LEU A 13 -8.79 8.13 3.59
N PHE A 14 -8.55 8.93 4.64
CA PHE A 14 -7.23 9.05 5.26
C PHE A 14 -6.77 7.71 5.86
N ILE A 15 -7.61 7.07 6.67
CA ILE A 15 -7.32 5.77 7.29
C ILE A 15 -7.09 4.71 6.21
N LEU A 16 -7.95 4.68 5.17
CA LEU A 16 -7.80 3.77 4.03
C LEU A 16 -6.42 3.97 3.35
N GLY A 17 -6.06 5.21 3.04
CA GLY A 17 -4.78 5.54 2.43
C GLY A 17 -3.59 5.08 3.27
N VAL A 18 -3.60 5.39 4.57
CA VAL A 18 -2.51 5.01 5.49
C VAL A 18 -2.36 3.49 5.59
N VAL A 19 -3.47 2.75 5.73
CA VAL A 19 -3.45 1.29 5.83
C VAL A 19 -2.87 0.66 4.56
N PHE A 20 -3.31 1.09 3.38
CA PHE A 20 -2.80 0.53 2.12
C PHE A 20 -1.36 0.94 1.84
N ILE A 21 -0.94 2.15 2.19
CA ILE A 21 0.46 2.57 2.11
C ILE A 21 1.34 1.68 2.98
N LEU A 22 0.99 1.49 4.24
CA LEU A 22 1.76 0.65 5.17
C LEU A 22 1.83 -0.80 4.67
N LEU A 23 0.73 -1.33 4.13
CA LEU A 23 0.66 -2.69 3.61
C LEU A 23 1.52 -2.84 2.35
N VAL A 24 1.37 -1.98 1.34
CA VAL A 24 2.11 -2.05 0.08
C VAL A 24 3.61 -1.87 0.31
N PHE A 25 4.01 -0.81 1.03
CA PHE A 25 5.43 -0.56 1.31
C PHE A 25 6.02 -1.59 2.26
N GLY A 26 5.24 -2.12 3.21
CA GLY A 26 5.66 -3.22 4.08
C GLY A 26 5.94 -4.50 3.28
N LEU A 27 5.05 -4.88 2.37
CA LEU A 27 5.24 -6.03 1.48
C LEU A 27 6.42 -5.85 0.52
N LEU A 28 6.60 -4.64 -0.03
CA LEU A 28 7.76 -4.32 -0.86
C LEU A 28 9.06 -4.44 -0.07
N SER A 29 9.14 -3.84 1.13
CA SER A 29 10.32 -3.91 2.00
C SER A 29 10.68 -5.37 2.35
N LEU A 30 9.69 -6.16 2.76
CA LEU A 30 9.86 -7.59 3.04
C LEU A 30 10.26 -8.39 1.79
N GLY A 31 9.67 -8.09 0.64
CA GLY A 31 9.98 -8.72 -0.63
C GLY A 31 11.42 -8.50 -1.05
N ILE A 32 11.90 -7.26 -0.95
CA ILE A 32 13.29 -6.87 -1.20
C ILE A 32 14.22 -7.60 -0.23
N LEU A 33 13.91 -7.59 1.07
CA LEU A 33 14.72 -8.25 2.10
C LEU A 33 14.87 -9.76 1.84
N ARG A 34 13.80 -10.42 1.37
CA ARG A 34 13.82 -11.85 1.00
C ARG A 34 14.64 -12.14 -0.25
N MET A 35 14.72 -11.20 -1.20
CA MET A 35 15.59 -11.34 -2.38
C MET A 35 17.06 -11.30 -2.00
N PHE A 36 17.45 -10.41 -1.08
CA PHE A 36 18.82 -10.38 -0.54
C PHE A 36 19.20 -11.67 0.19
N GLN A 37 18.23 -12.36 0.79
CA GLN A 37 18.42 -13.69 1.41
C GLN A 37 18.47 -14.85 0.40
N GLN A 38 18.56 -14.58 -0.91
CA GLN A 38 18.46 -15.57 -2.01
C GLN A 38 17.15 -16.39 -2.00
N ARG A 39 16.15 -16.01 -1.22
CA ARG A 39 14.83 -16.64 -1.13
C ARG A 39 13.87 -16.05 -2.18
N PHE A 40 14.29 -16.07 -3.45
CA PHE A 40 13.58 -15.41 -4.55
C PHE A 40 12.10 -15.80 -4.69
N LYS A 41 11.76 -17.08 -4.50
CA LYS A 41 10.36 -17.56 -4.56
C LYS A 41 9.46 -16.80 -3.58
N TYR A 42 9.91 -16.67 -2.34
CA TYR A 42 9.18 -15.99 -1.28
C TYR A 42 9.18 -14.47 -1.41
N GLY A 43 10.23 -13.90 -2.01
CA GLY A 43 10.26 -12.48 -2.39
C GLY A 43 9.19 -12.17 -3.44
N TRP A 44 9.04 -13.02 -4.45
CA TRP A 44 8.05 -12.84 -5.52
C TRP A 44 6.60 -12.88 -5.03
N PHE A 45 6.29 -13.73 -4.05
CA PHE A 45 4.97 -13.69 -3.42
C PHE A 45 4.68 -12.37 -2.70
N CYS A 46 5.68 -11.76 -2.05
CA CYS A 46 5.51 -10.45 -1.42
C CYS A 46 5.29 -9.34 -2.45
N PHE A 47 6.02 -9.35 -3.56
CA PHE A 47 5.80 -8.41 -4.67
C PHE A 47 4.42 -8.58 -5.32
N ALA A 48 4.01 -9.82 -5.59
CA ALA A 48 2.66 -10.10 -6.08
C ALA A 48 1.60 -9.59 -5.11
N GLY A 49 1.78 -9.82 -3.80
CA GLY A 49 0.89 -9.30 -2.76
C GLY A 49 0.81 -7.76 -2.75
N ALA A 50 1.94 -7.07 -2.95
CA ALA A 50 1.96 -5.61 -3.05
C ALA A 50 1.16 -5.09 -4.25
N ILE A 51 1.31 -5.74 -5.42
CA ILE A 51 0.55 -5.41 -6.63
C ILE A 51 -0.94 -5.63 -6.41
N VAL A 52 -1.33 -6.80 -5.90
CA VAL A 52 -2.74 -7.12 -5.60
C VAL A 52 -3.33 -6.10 -4.64
N SER A 53 -2.62 -5.74 -3.58
CA SER A 53 -3.07 -4.76 -2.60
C SER A 53 -3.26 -3.37 -3.19
N PHE A 54 -2.36 -2.96 -4.09
CA PHE A 54 -2.50 -1.69 -4.82
C PHE A 54 -3.69 -1.71 -5.78
N SER A 55 -3.93 -2.82 -6.49
CA SER A 55 -5.11 -2.98 -7.35
C SER A 55 -6.42 -2.92 -6.56
N VAL A 56 -6.48 -3.55 -5.38
CA VAL A 56 -7.64 -3.48 -4.48
C VAL A 56 -7.85 -2.05 -3.98
N PHE A 57 -6.80 -1.34 -3.60
CA PHE A 57 -6.89 0.07 -3.20
C PHE A 57 -7.49 0.95 -4.31
N MET A 58 -7.01 0.81 -5.54
CA MET A 58 -7.53 1.53 -6.70
C MET A 58 -9.00 1.20 -6.97
N TYR A 59 -9.39 -0.07 -6.83
CA TYR A 59 -10.79 -0.49 -6.96
C TYR A 59 -11.69 0.16 -5.90
N VAL A 60 -11.24 0.19 -4.65
CA VAL A 60 -11.99 0.83 -3.56
C VAL A 60 -12.12 2.33 -3.79
N LEU A 61 -11.06 3.01 -4.22
CA LEU A 61 -11.12 4.44 -4.55
C LEU A 61 -12.12 4.71 -5.69
N ASN A 62 -12.04 3.94 -6.78
CA ASN A 62 -12.92 4.11 -7.93
C ASN A 62 -14.39 3.80 -7.63
N ARG A 63 -14.67 2.94 -6.64
CA ARG A 63 -16.05 2.56 -6.32
C ARG A 63 -16.73 3.51 -5.33
N TRP A 64 -15.96 4.12 -4.43
CA TRP A 64 -16.50 4.82 -3.28
C TRP A 64 -16.16 6.32 -3.22
N TYR A 65 -15.16 6.80 -3.99
CA TYR A 65 -14.65 8.17 -3.86
C TYR A 65 -14.42 8.92 -5.17
N VAL A 66 -14.40 8.23 -6.32
CA VAL A 66 -14.41 8.80 -7.68
C VAL A 66 -15.82 8.69 -8.24
#